data_AF-A0A0Q5FG95-F1
#
_entry.id   AF-A0A0Q5FG95-F1
#
_cell.length_a   1.000
_cell.length_b   1.000
_cell.length_c   1.000
_cell.angle_alpha   90.00
_cell.angle_beta   90.00
_cell.angle_gamma   90.00
#
_symmetry.space_group_name_H-M   'P 1'
#
loop_
_entity.id
_entity.type
_entity.pdbx_description
1 polymer ?
#
loop_
_entity_poly.entity_id
_entity_poly.type
_entity_poly.pdbx_seq_one_letter_code
_entity_poly.pdbx_strand_id
1 'polypeptide(L)'
;MAKLGQTTSPIRLDESKSLIVIHCQEHTWWRASRFHLDEAQDAACDHEEREHPRDNRHRDARRVRLARRVANAATPSVSETGPRF
;
A
#
# COMPACT_ATOMS: atom_id res chain seq x y z
N MET A 1 -19.29 -14.37 24.00
CA MET A 1 -17.90 -13.93 23.76
C MET A 1 -17.79 -13.49 22.31
N ALA A 2 -17.68 -12.18 22.06
CA ALA A 2 -17.63 -11.63 20.72
C ALA A 2 -16.27 -11.94 20.07
N LYS A 3 -16.26 -12.81 19.07
CA LYS A 3 -15.10 -13.00 18.19
C LYS A 3 -15.15 -11.83 17.21
N LEU A 4 -14.48 -10.72 17.56
CA LEU A 4 -14.22 -9.61 16.65
C LEU A 4 -13.43 -10.19 15.47
N GLY A 5 -14.15 -10.63 14.44
CA GLY A 5 -13.61 -11.05 13.18
C GLY A 5 -12.90 -9.86 12.55
N GLN A 6 -11.62 -9.78 12.87
CA GLN A 6 -10.63 -8.92 12.26
C GLN A 6 -10.93 -8.82 10.76
N THR A 7 -11.38 -7.64 10.33
CA THR A 7 -11.49 -7.25 8.91
C THR A 7 -10.08 -7.03 8.36
N THR A 8 -9.21 -8.01 8.51
CA THR A 8 -7.84 -7.98 8.02
C THR A 8 -7.86 -8.36 6.56
N SER A 9 -7.30 -7.48 5.73
CA SER A 9 -6.84 -7.78 4.39
C SER A 9 -6.15 -9.16 4.35
N PRO A 10 -6.41 -10.04 3.35
CA PRO A 10 -5.63 -11.24 3.13
C PRO A 10 -4.20 -10.88 2.70
N ILE A 11 -3.87 -9.62 2.43
CA ILE A 11 -2.50 -9.18 2.20
C ILE A 11 -1.88 -8.78 3.54
N ARG A 12 -0.71 -9.35 3.83
CA ARG A 12 0.13 -8.99 4.97
C ARG A 12 1.47 -8.45 4.51
N LEU A 13 1.96 -7.47 5.25
CA LEU A 13 3.30 -6.91 5.13
C LEU A 13 4.11 -7.41 6.33
N ASP A 14 5.20 -8.11 6.05
CA ASP A 14 6.19 -8.53 7.04
C ASP A 14 7.39 -7.58 6.94
N GLU A 15 7.50 -6.69 7.91
CA GLU A 15 8.47 -5.60 7.91
C GLU A 15 9.74 -6.00 8.68
N SER A 16 10.87 -6.03 7.98
CA SER A 16 12.19 -6.12 8.58
C SER A 16 12.97 -4.82 8.39
N LYS A 17 14.05 -4.63 9.15
CA LYS A 17 14.91 -3.43 9.03
C LYS A 17 15.49 -3.21 7.62
N SER A 18 15.51 -4.24 6.78
CA SER A 18 16.18 -4.20 5.47
C SER A 18 15.22 -4.49 4.31
N LEU A 19 14.03 -5.02 4.57
CA LEU A 19 13.13 -5.51 3.53
C LEU A 19 11.72 -5.66 4.08
N ILE A 20 10.73 -5.30 3.27
CA ILE A 20 9.32 -5.56 3.52
C ILE A 20 8.86 -6.64 2.55
N VAL A 21 8.34 -7.74 3.07
CA VAL A 21 7.80 -8.85 2.28
C VAL A 21 6.29 -8.77 2.30
N ILE A 22 5.69 -8.69 1.12
CA ILE A 22 4.24 -8.61 0.93
C ILE A 22 3.77 -9.98 0.45
N HIS A 23 2.78 -10.55 1.14
CA HIS A 23 2.23 -11.84 0.76
C HIS A 23 0.71 -11.85 0.91
N CYS A 24 0.05 -12.54 -0.01
CA CYS A 24 -1.38 -12.77 0.03
C CYS A 24 -1.67 -14.15 0.66
N GLN A 25 -2.61 -14.19 1.61
CA GLN A 25 -3.04 -15.40 2.30
C GLN A 25 -3.96 -16.27 1.44
N GLU A 26 -4.65 -15.67 0.48
CA GLU A 26 -5.54 -16.37 -0.46
C GLU A 26 -4.78 -16.81 -1.74
N HIS A 27 -3.72 -16.10 -2.11
CA HIS A 27 -2.90 -16.36 -3.30
C HIS A 27 -1.47 -16.75 -2.91
N THR A 28 -1.26 -18.02 -2.55
CA THR A 28 0.04 -18.55 -2.09
C THR A 28 1.14 -18.46 -3.15
N TRP A 29 0.76 -18.38 -4.43
CA TRP A 29 1.64 -18.21 -5.57
C TRP A 29 2.14 -16.76 -5.73
N TRP A 30 1.54 -15.80 -5.04
CA TRP A 30 1.92 -14.39 -5.14
C TRP A 30 2.67 -13.91 -3.90
N ARG A 31 3.84 -13.33 -4.13
CA ARG A 31 4.64 -12.61 -3.14
C ARG A 31 5.40 -11.48 -3.83
N ALA A 32 5.62 -10.40 -3.11
CA ALA A 32 6.45 -9.29 -3.55
C ALA A 32 7.38 -8.84 -2.40
N SER A 33 8.46 -8.13 -2.74
CA SER A 33 9.34 -7.52 -1.76
C SER A 33 9.69 -6.10 -2.17
N ARG A 34 9.76 -5.20 -1.18
CA ARG A 34 10.08 -3.78 -1.36
C ARG A 34 10.93 -3.28 -0.21
N PHE A 35 11.72 -2.25 -0.47
CA PHE A 35 12.58 -1.63 0.55
C PHE A 35 11.85 -0.54 1.32
N HIS A 36 10.88 0.12 0.67
CA HIS A 36 10.13 1.22 1.25
C HIS A 36 8.67 0.85 1.49
N LEU A 37 8.10 1.38 2.58
CA LEU A 37 6.76 1.05 3.04
C LEU A 37 5.67 1.53 2.07
N ASP A 38 5.88 2.68 1.45
CA ASP A 38 5.00 3.23 0.42
C ASP A 38 4.95 2.32 -0.81
N GLU A 39 6.10 1.90 -1.33
CA GLU A 39 6.16 0.94 -2.43
C GLU A 39 5.52 -0.41 -2.07
N ALA A 40 5.73 -0.86 -0.83
CA ALA A 40 5.13 -2.11 -0.34
C ALA A 40 3.61 -2.03 -0.30
N GLN A 41 3.08 -0.88 0.11
CA GLN A 41 1.65 -0.62 0.15
C GLN A 41 1.05 -0.46 -1.24
N ASP A 42 1.76 0.15 -2.19
CA ASP A 42 1.33 0.22 -3.58
C ASP A 42 1.25 -1.17 -4.23
N ALA A 43 2.28 -2.00 -4.03
CA ALA A 43 2.29 -3.38 -4.53
C ALA A 43 1.18 -4.24 -3.90
N ALA A 44 0.90 -4.04 -2.61
CA ALA A 44 -0.25 -4.67 -1.95
C ALA A 44 -1.58 -4.24 -2.61
N CYS A 45 -1.77 -2.95 -2.85
CA CYS A 45 -2.99 -2.44 -3.48
C CYS A 45 -3.15 -2.94 -4.92
N ASP A 46 -2.08 -2.98 -5.72
CA ASP A 46 -2.13 -3.46 -7.10
C ASP A 46 -2.55 -4.93 -7.19
N HIS A 47 -2.01 -5.78 -6.32
CA HIS A 47 -2.41 -7.19 -6.23
C HIS A 47 -3.88 -7.31 -5.81
N GLU A 48 -4.29 -6.52 -4.82
CA GLU A 48 -5.66 -6.53 -4.33
C GLU A 48 -6.68 -6.11 -5.39
N GLU A 49 -6.41 -5.03 -6.13
CA GLU A 49 -7.28 -4.53 -7.19
C GLU A 49 -7.43 -5.55 -8.33
N ARG A 50 -6.37 -6.31 -8.62
CA ARG A 50 -6.35 -7.32 -9.68
C ARG A 50 -7.02 -8.63 -9.27
N GLU A 51 -6.69 -9.14 -8.09
CA GLU A 51 -7.05 -10.51 -7.67
C GLU A 51 -8.22 -10.55 -6.68
N HIS A 52 -8.54 -9.43 -6.01
CA HIS A 52 -9.67 -9.30 -5.06
C HIS A 52 -10.65 -8.16 -5.43
N PRO A 53 -11.09 -8.02 -6.70
CA PRO A 53 -11.83 -6.83 -7.17
C PRO A 53 -13.22 -6.62 -6.53
N ARG A 54 -13.81 -7.69 -5.95
CA ARG A 54 -15.14 -7.64 -5.30
C ARG A 54 -15.07 -7.65 -3.79
N ASP A 55 -13.87 -7.63 -3.22
CA ASP A 55 -13.71 -7.65 -1.78
C ASP A 55 -13.89 -6.25 -1.19
N ASN A 56 -14.97 -6.10 -0.42
CA ASN A 56 -15.32 -4.86 0.27
C ASN A 56 -14.58 -4.70 1.60
N ARG A 57 -13.89 -5.74 2.10
CA ARG A 57 -13.11 -5.71 3.35
C ARG A 57 -11.95 -4.70 3.30
N HIS A 58 -11.65 -4.19 2.12
CA HIS A 58 -10.49 -3.35 1.84
C HIS A 58 -10.80 -1.96 1.27
N ARG A 59 -12.06 -1.55 1.37
CA ARG A 59 -12.46 -0.20 0.98
C ARG A 59 -11.54 0.88 1.60
N ASP A 60 -11.08 0.65 2.82
CA ASP A 60 -10.18 1.57 3.53
C ASP A 60 -8.75 1.58 2.97
N ALA A 61 -8.18 0.45 2.54
CA ALA A 61 -6.86 0.42 1.90
C ALA A 61 -6.87 1.22 0.59
N ARG A 62 -7.90 1.02 -0.24
CA ARG A 62 -8.12 1.80 -1.47
C ARG A 62 -8.31 3.30 -1.19
N ARG A 63 -9.03 3.64 -0.12
CA ARG A 63 -9.22 5.03 0.33
C ARG A 63 -7.91 5.68 0.77
N VAL A 64 -7.08 4.97 1.54
CA VAL A 64 -5.77 5.48 2.00
C VAL A 64 -4.83 5.71 0.82
N ARG A 65 -4.81 4.80 -0.17
CA ARG A 65 -4.05 4.98 -1.43
C ARG A 65 -4.48 6.23 -2.18
N LEU A 66 -5.78 6.42 -2.37
CA LEU A 66 -6.32 7.59 -3.07
C LEU A 66 -5.93 8.89 -2.36
N ALA A 67 -6.07 8.93 -1.03
CA ALA A 67 -5.70 10.10 -0.23
C ALA A 67 -4.20 10.42 -0.35
N ARG A 68 -3.32 9.40 -0.38
CA ARG A 68 -1.88 9.60 -0.57
C ARG A 68 -1.50 10.08 -1.96
N ARG A 69 -2.10 9.53 -3.02
CA ARG A 69 -1.88 10.02 -4.39
C ARG A 69 -2.26 11.49 -4.53
N VAL A 70 -3.36 11.91 -3.91
CA VAL A 70 -3.80 13.32 -3.88
C VAL A 70 -2.81 14.18 -3.09
N ALA A 71 -2.33 13.72 -1.93
CA ALA A 71 -1.34 14.45 -1.13
C ALA A 71 0.02 14.63 -1.86
N ASN A 72 0.52 13.59 -2.52
CA ASN A 72 1.77 13.66 -3.30
C ASN A 72 1.62 14.55 -4.55
N ALA A 73 0.46 14.50 -5.23
CA ALA A 73 0.17 15.38 -6.36
C ALA A 73 -0.01 16.85 -5.94
N ALA A 74 -0.38 17.12 -4.69
CA ALA A 74 -0.58 18.46 -4.16
C ALA A 74 0.71 19.15 -3.69
N THR A 75 1.87 18.50 -3.80
CA THR A 75 3.15 19.15 -3.47
C THR A 75 3.75 19.72 -4.77
N PRO A 76 3.58 21.03 -5.07
CA PRO A 76 4.30 21.63 -6.18
C PRO A 76 5.80 21.52 -5.88
N SER A 77 6.54 20.92 -6.82
CA SER A 77 7.99 20.94 -6.90
C SER A 77 8.46 22.39 -6.77
N VAL A 78 8.89 22.79 -5.57
CA VAL A 78 9.48 24.10 -5.32
C VAL A 78 10.81 24.10 -6.05
N SER A 79 10.79 24.62 -7.28
CA SER A 79 12.00 24.81 -8.07
C SER A 79 12.76 25.95 -7.41
N GLU A 80 13.84 25.60 -6.69
CA GLU A 80 14.82 26.56 -6.21
C GLU A 80 15.32 27.40 -7.39
N THR A 81 14.78 28.61 -7.51
CA THR A 81 15.36 29.64 -8.36
C THR A 81 16.37 30.36 -7.46
N GLY A 82 17.57 29.79 -7.36
CA GLY A 82 18.69 30.45 -6.71
C GLY A 82 19.02 31.78 -7.41
N PRO A 83 19.51 32.79 -6.67
CA PRO A 83 19.87 34.07 -7.27
C PRO A 83 21.04 33.88 -8.24
N ARG A 84 20.86 34.31 -9.49
CA ARG A 84 21.95 34.52 -10.43
C ARG A 84 22.75 35.73 -9.96
N PHE A 85 23.97 35.49 -9.49
CA PHE A 85 25.02 36.52 -9.40
C PHE A 85 25.50 36.92 -10.79
#